data_AF-A0A850R3B5-F1
#
_entry.id   AF-A0A850R3B5-F1
#
_cell.length_a   1.000
_cell.length_b   1.000
_cell.length_c   1.000
_cell.angle_alpha   90.00
_cell.angle_beta   90.00
_cell.angle_gamma   90.00
#
_symmetry.space_group_name_H-M   'P 1'
#
loop_
_entity.id
_entity.type
_entity.pdbx_description
1 polymer ?
#
loop_
_entity_poly.entity_id
_entity_poly.type
_entity_poly.pdbx_seq_one_letter_code
_entity_poly.pdbx_strand_id
1 'polypeptide(L)'
;MEKIINPTTARTNLFSLIKNANRDSQPVIIAGSNDSRSAVLMGKKDYDALQETMNLMMNGQIQTTLSRKDDESVDLDEMIKEIDHE
;
A
#
# COMPACT_ATOMS: atom_id res chain seq x y z
N MET A 1 -4.74 -17.02 -1.82
CA MET A 1 -5.44 -17.50 -0.61
C MET A 1 -4.91 -16.70 0.56
N GLU A 2 -5.79 -16.03 1.30
CA GLU A 2 -5.40 -15.28 2.50
C GLU A 2 -4.83 -16.24 3.55
N LYS A 3 -3.69 -15.87 4.13
CA LYS A 3 -3.05 -16.67 5.17
C LYS A 3 -3.59 -16.24 6.53
N ILE A 4 -4.27 -17.17 7.22
CA ILE A 4 -4.81 -16.94 8.57
C ILE A 4 -3.99 -17.75 9.58
N ILE A 5 -3.48 -17.09 10.62
CA ILE A 5 -2.69 -17.72 11.68
C ILE A 5 -3.10 -17.19 13.05
N ASN A 6 -2.86 -17.96 14.12
CA ASN A 6 -3.06 -17.47 15.48
C ASN A 6 -1.89 -16.57 15.96
N PRO A 7 -2.08 -15.75 17.02
CA PRO A 7 -1.04 -14.86 17.54
C PRO A 7 0.24 -15.57 18.00
N THR A 8 0.12 -16.78 18.56
CA THR A 8 1.27 -17.57 19.03
C THR A 8 2.19 -17.93 17.85
N THR A 9 1.61 -18.45 16.77
CA THR A 9 2.33 -18.77 15.53
C THR A 9 2.90 -17.50 14.89
N ALA A 10 2.16 -16.40 14.90
CA ALA A 10 2.62 -15.11 14.38
C ALA A 10 3.86 -14.62 15.14
N ARG A 11 3.83 -14.64 16.48
CA ARG A 11 4.95 -14.25 17.34
C ARG A 11 6.21 -15.06 17.03
N THR A 12 6.08 -16.38 16.92
CA THR A 12 7.23 -17.27 16.65
C THR A 12 7.86 -17.01 15.27
N ASN A 13 7.07 -16.56 14.29
CA ASN A 13 7.50 -16.44 12.89
C ASN A 13 7.51 -15.00 12.37
N LEU A 14 7.53 -14.00 13.26
CA LEU A 14 7.24 -12.60 12.92
C LEU A 14 8.12 -12.07 11.78
N PHE A 15 9.44 -12.26 11.84
CA PHE A 15 10.37 -11.77 10.82
C PHE A 15 10.12 -12.40 9.44
N SER A 16 9.86 -13.69 9.38
CA SER A 16 9.53 -14.39 8.15
C SER A 16 8.21 -13.92 7.56
N LEU A 17 7.22 -13.64 8.41
CA LEU A 17 5.93 -13.12 7.99
C LEU A 17 6.06 -11.70 7.42
N ILE A 18 6.85 -10.83 8.05
CA ILE A 18 7.14 -9.48 7.52
C ILE A 18 7.81 -9.59 6.15
N LYS A 19 8.83 -10.44 6.01
CA LYS A 19 9.53 -10.63 4.74
C LYS A 19 8.59 -11.10 3.63
N ASN A 20 7.74 -12.09 3.91
CA ASN A 20 6.79 -12.62 2.94
C ASN A 20 5.71 -11.59 2.59
N ALA A 21 5.15 -10.87 3.57
CA ALA A 21 4.14 -9.84 3.33
C ALA A 21 4.66 -8.72 2.43
N ASN A 22 5.92 -8.30 2.60
CA ASN A 22 6.54 -7.29 1.73
C ASN A 22 6.94 -7.84 0.35
N ARG A 23 7.35 -9.12 0.25
CA ARG A 23 7.78 -9.72 -1.02
C ARG A 23 6.60 -10.05 -1.92
N ASP A 24 5.55 -10.63 -1.33
CA ASP A 24 4.45 -11.21 -2.07
C ASP A 24 3.28 -10.21 -2.20
N SER A 25 3.35 -9.05 -1.53
CA SER A 25 2.26 -8.06 -1.40
C SER A 25 0.92 -8.73 -1.05
N GLN A 26 0.98 -9.68 -0.12
CA GLN A 26 -0.18 -10.41 0.40
C GLN A 26 -0.29 -10.22 1.91
N PRO A 27 -1.42 -9.69 2.41
CA PRO A 27 -1.64 -9.55 3.84
C PRO A 27 -1.80 -10.90 4.53
N VAL A 28 -1.45 -10.95 5.81
CA VAL A 28 -1.63 -12.10 6.70
C VAL A 28 -2.59 -11.70 7.82
N ILE A 29 -3.65 -12.48 8.01
CA ILE A 29 -4.60 -12.28 9.10
C ILE A 29 -4.08 -13.03 10.33
N ILE A 30 -3.86 -12.30 11.41
CA ILE A 30 -3.53 -12.84 12.73
C ILE A 30 -4.85 -12.89 13.51
N ALA A 31 -5.46 -14.07 13.62
CA ALA A 31 -6.78 -14.27 14.24
C ALA A 31 -6.64 -14.67 15.71
N GLY A 32 -6.98 -13.75 16.62
CA GLY A 32 -7.01 -13.98 18.06
C GLY A 32 -8.30 -14.66 18.52
N SER A 33 -8.53 -14.67 19.84
CA SER A 33 -9.78 -15.21 20.42
C SER A 33 -11.00 -14.34 20.12
N ASN A 34 -10.79 -13.10 19.69
CA ASN A 34 -11.82 -12.14 19.27
C ASN A 34 -11.17 -11.03 18.43
N ASP A 35 -12.00 -10.14 17.85
CA ASP A 35 -11.54 -9.07 16.96
C ASP A 35 -10.55 -8.10 17.61
N SER A 36 -10.72 -7.79 18.91
CA SER A 36 -9.78 -6.92 19.65
C SER A 36 -8.38 -7.52 19.83
N ARG A 37 -8.24 -8.83 19.59
CA ARG A 37 -6.97 -9.56 19.62
C ARG A 37 -6.55 -10.06 18.24
N SER A 38 -7.24 -9.61 17.20
CA SER A 38 -6.92 -9.91 15.81
C SER A 38 -6.21 -8.71 15.18
N ALA A 39 -5.38 -8.98 14.18
CA ALA A 39 -4.66 -7.95 13.44
C ALA A 39 -4.43 -8.39 11.99
N VAL A 40 -4.22 -7.43 11.11
CA VAL A 40 -3.75 -7.67 9.74
C VAL A 40 -2.30 -7.21 9.67
N LEU A 41 -1.41 -8.10 9.22
CA LEU A 41 -0.03 -7.77 8.89
C LEU A 41 0.08 -7.60 7.38
N MET A 42 0.53 -6.43 6.93
CA MET A 42 0.77 -6.11 5.52
C MET A 42 2.12 -5.41 5.34
N GLY A 43 2.62 -5.35 4.11
CA GLY A 43 3.84 -4.60 3.79
C GLY A 43 3.67 -3.11 4.09
N LYS A 44 4.73 -2.45 4.56
CA LYS A 44 4.67 -1.01 4.86
C LYS A 44 4.33 -0.20 3.60
N LYS A 45 4.97 -0.54 2.47
CA LYS A 45 4.72 0.11 1.19
C LYS A 45 3.26 -0.02 0.75
N ASP A 46 2.67 -1.20 0.94
CA ASP A 46 1.27 -1.45 0.60
C ASP A 46 0.33 -0.66 1.52
N TYR A 47 0.67 -0.54 2.81
CA TYR A 47 -0.08 0.30 3.75
C TYR A 47 -0.01 1.79 3.35
N ASP A 48 1.17 2.31 3.06
CA ASP A 48 1.36 3.70 2.63
C ASP A 48 0.58 3.98 1.33
N ALA A 49 0.64 3.07 0.34
CA ALA A 49 -0.08 3.19 -0.92
C ALA A 49 -1.61 3.14 -0.73
N LEU A 50 -2.09 2.32 0.21
CA LEU A 50 -3.50 2.26 0.57
C LEU A 50 -3.96 3.58 1.20
N GLN A 51 -3.16 4.16 2.12
CA GLN A 51 -3.47 5.45 2.73
C GLN A 51 -3.52 6.57 1.68
N GLU A 52 -2.54 6.63 0.78
CA GLU A 52 -2.50 7.65 -0.28
C GLU A 52 -3.69 7.49 -1.24
N THR A 53 -3.99 6.25 -1.66
CA THR A 53 -5.14 5.98 -2.52
C THR A 53 -6.44 6.44 -1.87
N MET A 54 -6.64 6.16 -0.58
CA MET A 54 -7.82 6.62 0.17
C MET A 54 -7.88 8.15 0.25
N ASN A 55 -6.74 8.82 0.45
CA ASN A 55 -6.65 10.27 0.45
C ASN A 55 -7.07 10.88 -0.90
N LEU A 56 -6.55 10.35 -2.00
CA LEU A 56 -6.91 10.76 -3.36
C LEU A 56 -8.39 10.46 -3.70
N MET A 57 -8.97 9.40 -3.13
CA MET A 57 -10.40 9.11 -3.27
C MET A 57 -11.24 10.16 -2.53
N MET A 58 -10.88 10.47 -1.29
CA MET A 58 -11.63 11.39 -0.43
C MET A 58 -11.59 12.84 -0.92
N ASN A 59 -10.48 13.26 -1.52
CA ASN A 59 -10.34 14.62 -2.05
C ASN A 59 -10.87 14.78 -3.50
N GLY A 60 -11.42 13.71 -4.09
CA GLY A 60 -12.00 13.71 -5.43
C GLY A 60 -10.98 13.71 -6.58
N GLN A 61 -9.68 13.64 -6.30
CA GLN A 61 -8.63 13.73 -7.33
C GLN A 61 -8.38 12.41 -8.07
N ILE A 62 -8.85 11.27 -7.54
CA ILE A 62 -8.66 9.94 -8.16
C ILE A 62 -9.09 9.90 -9.63
N GLN A 63 -10.22 10.51 -9.99
CA GLN A 63 -10.70 10.50 -11.38
C GLN A 63 -9.74 11.22 -12.31
N THR A 64 -9.23 12.38 -11.89
CA THR A 64 -8.25 13.15 -12.66
C THR A 64 -6.91 12.42 -12.76
N THR A 65 -6.43 11.83 -11.67
CA THR A 65 -5.17 11.06 -11.65
C THR A 65 -5.25 9.83 -12.55
N LEU A 66 -6.37 9.10 -12.55
CA LEU A 66 -6.55 7.93 -13.41
C LEU A 66 -6.64 8.31 -14.89
N SER A 67 -7.34 9.39 -15.24
CA SER A 67 -7.46 9.86 -16.63
C SER A 67 -6.12 10.32 -17.21
N ARG A 68 -5.16 10.74 -16.37
CA ARG A 68 -3.83 11.20 -16.79
C ARG A 68 -2.74 10.14 -16.72
N LYS A 69 -3.06 8.92 -16.25
CA LYS A 69 -2.05 7.88 -16.01
C LYS A 69 -1.33 7.44 -17.30
N ASP A 70 -2.06 7.38 -18.41
CA ASP A 70 -1.56 6.97 -19.73
C ASP A 70 -1.45 8.17 -20.68
N ASP A 71 -1.39 9.40 -20.14
CA ASP A 71 -1.28 10.61 -20.94
C ASP A 71 0.17 10.84 -21.38
N GLU A 72 0.49 10.34 -22.58
CA GLU A 72 1.81 10.49 -23.22
C GLU A 72 2.06 11.91 -23.76
N SER A 73 1.10 12.83 -23.66
CA SER A 73 1.25 14.20 -24.19
C SER A 73 2.12 15.11 -23.30
N VAL A 74 2.55 14.63 -22.14
CA VAL A 74 3.34 15.39 -21.17
C VAL A 74 4.83 15.18 -21.42
N ASP A 75 5.51 16.18 -21.99
CA ASP A 75 6.97 16.21 -22.08
C ASP A 75 7.57 16.69 -20.74
N LEU A 76 8.05 15.73 -19.94
CA LEU A 76 8.66 16.00 -18.65
C LEU A 76 9.93 16.86 -18.77
N ASP A 77 10.66 16.77 -19.87
CA ASP A 77 11.89 17.55 -20.08
C ASP A 77 11.58 19.02 -20.36
N GLU A 78 10.44 19.33 -20.98
CA GLU A 78 9.94 20.69 -21.16
C GLU A 78 9.47 21.30 -19.84
N MET A 79 8.70 20.56 -19.04
CA MET A 79 8.20 21.04 -17.74
C MET A 79 9.32 21.35 -16.74
N ILE A 80 10.38 20.51 -16.69
CA ILE A 80 11.53 20.74 -15.81
C ILE A 80 12.25 22.04 -16.21
N LYS A 81 12.39 22.29 -17.51
CA LYS A 81 12.99 23.54 -18.00
C LYS A 81 12.15 24.75 -17.59
N GLU A 82 10.82 24.70 -17.67
CA GLU A 82 9.99 25.84 -17.26
C GLU A 82 10.13 26.18 -15.77
N ILE A 83 10.24 25.16 -14.90
CA ILE A 83 10.40 25.35 -13.45
C ILE A 83 11.77 25.94 -13.10
N ASP A 84 12.84 25.51 -13.79
CA ASP A 84 14.21 26.00 -13.53
C ASP A 84 14.48 27.43 -14.06
N HIS A 85 13.54 28.02 -14.82
CA HIS A 85 13.64 29.41 -15.31
C HIS A 85 12.84 30.44 -14.50
N GLU A 86 12.24 30.07 -13.36
CA GLU A 86 11.74 31.00 -12.31
C GLU A 86 12.83 31.37 -11.28
#